data_AF-A0A182PRV4-F1
#
_entry.id   AF-A0A182PRV4-F1
#
_cell.length_a   1.000
_cell.length_b   1.000
_cell.length_c   1.000
_cell.angle_alpha   90.00
_cell.angle_beta   90.00
_cell.angle_gamma   90.00
#
_symmetry.space_group_name_H-M   'P 1'
#
loop_
_entity.id
_entity.type
_entity.pdbx_description
1 polymer ?
#
loop_
_entity_poly.entity_id
_entity_poly.type
_entity_poly.pdbx_seq_one_letter_code
_entity_poly.pdbx_strand_id
1 'polypeptide(L)'
;MTKFQQMENDGEQIKRFVFGSKSQNGASYVGEKLEILIPELPLPGYSFYTWPSAPVLAWFLWERRHSLINKRILEIGAGTALPGLLAAKCGAHVTLSDCSTLPKTLEHIQRCCRLNNLVPGPGKDIEVIGLTWGLFLDQVLQLGPLDLILGSDVFYDPSVFEDILVTVSFILEANPGAKFICTYQERSADWCIENLLKKWDLVCSVISLDNLSEDLGVDPQELMGNHTVHLLEIKPNGPKPIDTAMSSTTAAASTIARGVQKLFVGNLPWTVSTKELKSYFSKYGHIHSSNVIYDKSTGISRGYGFIVFSTRDGFTNATNNRLHVLEGRVLDLQAASS
;
A
#
# COMPACT_ATOMS: atom_id res chain seq x y z
N MET A 1 18.09 -17.16 17.15
CA MET A 1 17.26 -18.37 16.94
C MET A 1 15.78 -18.07 17.16
N THR A 2 15.13 -17.60 16.11
CA THR A 2 13.66 -17.59 16.01
C THR A 2 13.18 -19.04 16.15
N LYS A 3 12.56 -19.40 17.28
CA LYS A 3 12.02 -20.76 17.47
C LYS A 3 10.65 -20.87 16.83
N PHE A 4 10.62 -21.42 15.61
CA PHE A 4 9.41 -21.86 14.94
C PHE A 4 8.79 -23.03 15.74
N GLN A 5 7.56 -22.88 16.25
CA GLN A 5 6.71 -24.04 16.53
C GLN A 5 5.47 -23.91 15.67
N GLN A 6 5.13 -25.03 15.06
CA GLN A 6 3.98 -25.24 14.20
C GLN A 6 2.86 -25.80 15.07
N MET A 7 1.70 -25.17 15.03
CA MET A 7 0.45 -25.70 15.59
C MET A 7 -0.51 -25.85 14.42
N GLU A 8 -1.04 -27.05 14.19
CA GLU A 8 -2.02 -27.33 13.13
C GLU A 8 -3.43 -27.30 13.70
N ASN A 9 -4.33 -26.57 13.03
CA ASN A 9 -5.77 -26.64 13.24
C ASN A 9 -6.44 -26.37 11.89
N ASP A 10 -7.40 -27.21 11.46
CA ASP A 10 -8.24 -27.02 10.26
C ASP A 10 -7.50 -26.65 8.93
N GLY A 11 -6.35 -27.28 8.64
CA GLY A 11 -5.61 -27.06 7.37
C GLY A 11 -4.90 -25.70 7.25
N GLU A 12 -4.93 -24.90 8.32
CA GLU A 12 -4.23 -23.62 8.49
C GLU A 12 -2.88 -23.87 9.20
N GLN A 13 -1.78 -23.35 8.64
CA GLN A 13 -0.47 -23.43 9.28
C GLN A 13 -0.24 -22.16 10.12
N ILE A 14 -0.22 -22.26 11.44
CA ILE A 14 0.07 -21.10 12.28
C ILE A 14 1.59 -20.93 12.42
N LYS A 15 2.09 -19.83 11.85
CA LYS A 15 3.47 -19.39 11.97
C LYS A 15 3.62 -18.45 13.16
N ARG A 16 4.64 -18.69 13.97
CA ARG A 16 4.93 -17.92 15.18
C ARG A 16 6.18 -17.08 15.02
N PHE A 17 6.03 -15.77 15.21
CA PHE A 17 7.11 -14.79 15.23
C PHE A 17 7.35 -14.33 16.67
N VAL A 18 8.61 -14.34 17.10
CA VAL A 18 8.99 -13.98 18.47
C VAL A 18 10.04 -12.89 18.41
N PHE A 19 9.71 -11.74 18.97
CA PHE A 19 10.55 -10.57 19.10
C PHE A 19 10.99 -10.45 20.56
N GLY A 20 12.26 -10.15 20.79
CA GLY A 20 12.78 -10.04 22.15
C GLY A 20 14.18 -9.43 22.17
N SER A 21 14.51 -8.71 23.23
CA SER A 21 15.84 -8.14 23.43
C SER A 21 16.81 -9.22 23.98
N LYS A 22 18.01 -9.32 23.41
CA LYS A 22 19.07 -10.16 24.00
C LYS A 22 19.71 -9.45 25.19
N SER A 23 20.11 -10.22 26.20
CA SER A 23 21.07 -9.74 27.21
C SER A 23 22.50 -9.81 26.64
N GLN A 24 23.39 -8.91 27.09
CA GLN A 24 24.80 -8.83 26.68
C GLN A 24 25.60 -10.14 26.84
N ASN A 25 25.06 -11.17 27.52
CA ASN A 25 25.72 -12.47 27.73
C ASN A 25 25.20 -13.65 26.88
N GLY A 26 24.41 -13.41 25.83
CA GLY A 26 24.21 -14.34 24.71
C GLY A 26 23.46 -15.67 24.95
N ALA A 27 23.18 -16.07 26.21
CA ALA A 27 22.60 -17.39 26.53
C ALA A 27 21.11 -17.38 26.91
N SER A 28 20.50 -16.22 27.17
CA SER A 28 19.07 -16.10 27.50
C SER A 28 18.49 -14.72 27.14
N TYR A 29 17.22 -14.71 26.71
CA TYR A 29 16.44 -13.48 26.56
C TYR A 29 16.06 -13.00 27.97
N VAL A 30 16.69 -11.92 28.43
CA VAL A 30 16.33 -11.24 29.68
C VAL A 30 15.86 -9.85 29.26
N GLY A 31 14.55 -9.70 29.03
CA GLY A 31 13.99 -8.46 28.52
C GLY A 31 12.55 -8.59 28.03
N GLU A 32 12.01 -7.49 27.50
CA GLU A 32 10.70 -7.46 26.87
C GLU A 32 10.64 -8.46 25.71
N LYS A 33 9.50 -9.14 25.61
CA LYS A 33 9.23 -10.14 24.58
C LYS A 33 7.83 -9.91 24.02
N LEU A 34 7.70 -10.04 22.71
CA LEU A 34 6.44 -9.94 22.00
C LEU A 34 6.32 -11.11 21.02
N GLU A 35 5.12 -11.67 20.96
CA GLU A 35 4.80 -12.79 20.08
C GLU A 35 3.70 -12.39 19.11
N ILE A 36 3.83 -12.78 17.85
CA ILE A 36 2.81 -12.64 16.82
C ILE A 36 2.55 -13.99 16.17
N LEU A 37 1.28 -14.38 16.11
CA LEU A 37 0.81 -15.59 15.47
C LEU A 37 0.16 -15.22 14.14
N ILE A 38 0.63 -15.81 13.05
CA ILE A 38 0.08 -15.59 11.72
C ILE A 38 -0.44 -16.91 11.19
N PRO A 39 -1.75 -17.01 10.89
CA PRO A 39 -2.22 -18.12 10.10
C PRO A 39 -1.75 -17.95 8.66
N GLU A 40 -1.07 -18.95 8.10
CA GLU A 40 -0.75 -19.01 6.67
C GLU A 40 -1.69 -20.04 6.02
N LEU A 41 -2.27 -19.67 4.88
CA LEU A 41 -3.23 -20.50 4.17
C LEU A 41 -2.61 -21.00 2.86
N PRO A 42 -2.80 -22.28 2.49
CA PRO A 42 -2.31 -22.85 1.24
C PRO A 42 -3.19 -22.45 0.05
N LEU A 43 -3.48 -21.15 -0.10
CA LEU A 43 -4.36 -20.62 -1.13
C LEU A 43 -3.58 -19.84 -2.19
N PRO A 44 -4.01 -19.86 -3.47
CA PRO A 44 -3.42 -19.02 -4.49
C PRO A 44 -3.70 -17.54 -4.15
N GLY A 45 -2.65 -16.78 -3.86
CA GLY A 45 -2.74 -15.35 -3.58
C GLY A 45 -1.58 -14.86 -2.72
N TYR A 46 -1.05 -13.67 -3.03
CA TYR A 46 0.10 -13.10 -2.35
C TYR A 46 -0.17 -12.75 -0.87
N SER A 47 -1.43 -12.56 -0.49
CA SER A 47 -1.84 -12.02 0.82
C SER A 47 -1.83 -13.02 1.98
N PHE A 48 -1.77 -14.34 1.70
CA PHE A 48 -1.95 -15.39 2.73
C PHE A 48 -0.63 -16.00 3.23
N TYR A 49 0.50 -15.45 2.79
CA TYR A 49 1.85 -15.89 3.14
C TYR A 49 2.68 -14.72 3.63
N THR A 50 3.51 -14.95 4.64
CA THR A 50 4.41 -13.92 5.15
C THR A 50 5.69 -13.88 4.32
N TRP A 51 5.83 -12.85 3.49
CA TRP A 51 7.02 -12.61 2.65
C TRP A 51 8.25 -12.25 3.49
N PRO A 52 9.48 -12.57 3.04
CA PRO A 52 10.74 -12.28 3.75
C PRO A 52 10.92 -10.80 4.16
N SER A 53 10.36 -9.89 3.37
CA SER A 53 10.35 -8.45 3.64
C SER A 53 9.55 -8.02 4.87
N ALA A 54 8.51 -8.78 5.25
CA ALA A 54 7.65 -8.42 6.38
C ALA A 54 8.34 -8.62 7.74
N PRO A 55 9.04 -9.74 8.03
CA PRO A 55 9.85 -9.89 9.22
C PRO A 55 10.94 -8.84 9.38
N VAL A 56 11.59 -8.42 8.28
CA VAL A 56 12.60 -7.34 8.30
C VAL A 56 11.98 -6.04 8.79
N LEU A 57 10.83 -5.64 8.23
CA LEU A 57 10.12 -4.43 8.66
C LEU A 57 9.63 -4.54 10.12
N ALA A 58 9.13 -5.71 10.51
CA ALA A 58 8.66 -5.95 11.88
C ALA A 58 9.79 -5.85 12.91
N TRP A 59 10.99 -6.38 12.61
CA TRP A 59 12.17 -6.22 13.49
C TRP A 59 12.64 -4.76 13.55
N PHE A 60 12.63 -4.04 12.42
CA PHE A 60 12.94 -2.61 12.41
C PHE A 60 12.02 -1.80 13.33
N LEU A 61 10.72 -2.13 13.35
CA LEU A 61 9.73 -1.53 14.23
C LEU A 61 9.92 -1.95 15.69
N TRP A 62 10.25 -3.22 15.95
CA TRP A 62 10.52 -3.72 17.30
C TRP A 62 11.66 -2.97 18.01
N GLU A 63 12.73 -2.64 17.28
CA GLU A 63 13.82 -1.81 17.80
C GLU A 63 13.37 -0.43 18.23
N ARG A 64 12.30 0.06 17.63
CA ARG A 64 11.72 1.39 17.86
C ARG A 64 10.41 1.31 18.62
N ARG A 65 10.07 0.18 19.22
CA ARG A 65 8.75 -0.10 19.83
C ARG A 65 8.26 0.98 20.78
N HIS A 66 9.13 1.56 21.59
CA HIS A 66 8.77 2.63 22.53
C HIS A 66 8.37 3.92 21.82
N SER A 67 8.89 4.18 20.63
CA SER A 67 8.51 5.33 19.80
C SER A 67 7.18 5.13 19.06
N LEU A 68 6.63 3.91 19.05
CA LEU A 68 5.37 3.59 18.40
C LEU A 68 4.15 3.89 19.28
N ILE A 69 4.34 4.08 20.59
CA ILE A 69 3.26 4.34 21.54
C ILE A 69 2.48 5.59 21.11
N ASN A 70 1.15 5.44 20.98
CA ASN A 70 0.20 6.45 20.52
C ASN A 70 0.41 6.96 19.08
N LYS A 71 1.32 6.36 18.29
CA LYS A 71 1.48 6.72 16.89
C LYS A 71 0.29 6.23 16.08
N ARG A 72 -0.16 7.05 15.13
CA ARG A 72 -1.21 6.68 14.17
C ARG A 72 -0.55 6.15 12.91
N ILE A 73 -0.76 4.87 12.62
CA ILE A 73 -0.02 4.14 11.59
C ILE A 73 -1.01 3.55 10.58
N LEU A 74 -0.74 3.75 9.29
CA LEU A 74 -1.42 3.05 8.21
C LEU A 74 -0.49 2.00 7.63
N GLU A 75 -0.91 0.74 7.52
CA GLU A 75 -0.22 -0.25 6.70
C GLU A 75 -0.97 -0.46 5.38
N ILE A 76 -0.28 -0.24 4.25
CA ILE A 76 -0.82 -0.48 2.91
C ILE A 76 -0.35 -1.84 2.38
N GLY A 77 -1.26 -2.59 1.76
CA GLY A 77 -0.96 -3.94 1.27
C GLY A 77 -0.54 -4.89 2.39
N ALA A 78 -1.30 -4.90 3.47
CA ALA A 78 -0.91 -5.57 4.70
C ALA A 78 -0.74 -7.09 4.54
N GLY A 79 -1.50 -7.75 3.65
CA GLY A 79 -1.43 -9.21 3.47
C GLY A 79 -1.69 -9.95 4.79
N THR A 80 -0.63 -10.49 5.42
CA THR A 80 -0.71 -11.15 6.74
C THR A 80 -0.62 -10.18 7.92
N ALA A 81 -0.28 -8.91 7.65
CA ALA A 81 -0.20 -7.78 8.58
C ALA A 81 0.87 -7.91 9.68
N LEU A 82 1.94 -8.69 9.49
CA LEU A 82 2.99 -8.87 10.50
C LEU A 82 3.52 -7.54 11.08
N PRO A 83 3.92 -6.54 10.27
CA PRO A 83 4.43 -5.26 10.77
C PRO A 83 3.38 -4.45 11.54
N GLY A 84 2.17 -4.31 11.00
CA GLY A 84 1.11 -3.54 11.66
C GLY A 84 0.59 -4.20 12.94
N LEU A 85 0.51 -5.53 12.99
CA LEU A 85 0.19 -6.26 14.23
C LEU A 85 1.25 -6.03 15.32
N LEU A 86 2.53 -6.00 14.93
CA LEU A 86 3.61 -5.67 15.85
C LEU A 86 3.44 -4.25 16.40
N ALA A 87 3.24 -3.28 15.52
CA ALA A 87 3.08 -1.89 15.90
C ALA A 87 1.87 -1.70 16.85
N ALA A 88 0.74 -2.36 16.57
CA ALA A 88 -0.44 -2.31 17.43
C ALA A 88 -0.15 -2.88 18.83
N LYS A 89 0.53 -4.04 18.91
CA LYS A 89 0.94 -4.63 20.20
C LYS A 89 2.01 -3.82 20.93
N CYS A 90 2.71 -2.93 20.24
CA CYS A 90 3.61 -1.93 20.84
C CYS A 90 2.90 -0.63 21.24
N GLY A 91 1.57 -0.54 21.11
CA GLY A 91 0.78 0.60 21.58
C GLY A 91 0.48 1.66 20.52
N ALA A 92 0.68 1.39 19.23
CA ALA A 92 0.23 2.27 18.15
C ALA A 92 -1.26 2.10 17.88
N HIS A 93 -1.90 3.16 17.36
CA HIS A 93 -3.21 3.07 16.71
C HIS A 93 -3.00 2.72 15.23
N VAL A 94 -3.44 1.54 14.80
CA VAL A 94 -3.08 0.97 13.49
C VAL A 94 -4.31 0.81 12.60
N THR A 95 -4.25 1.36 11.39
CA THR A 95 -5.17 1.02 10.31
C THR A 95 -4.47 0.06 9.36
N LEU A 96 -4.95 -1.17 9.26
CA LEU A 96 -4.48 -2.16 8.31
C LEU A 96 -5.32 -2.08 7.04
N SER A 97 -4.68 -2.17 5.88
CA SER A 97 -5.40 -2.05 4.61
C SER A 97 -4.86 -2.96 3.52
N ASP A 98 -5.77 -3.42 2.67
CA ASP A 98 -5.47 -4.17 1.45
C ASP A 98 -6.57 -3.93 0.41
N CYS A 99 -6.46 -4.50 -0.78
CA CYS A 99 -7.33 -4.22 -1.91
C CYS A 99 -8.82 -4.41 -1.58
N SER A 100 -9.63 -3.36 -1.75
CA SER A 100 -11.06 -3.35 -1.42
C SER A 100 -11.87 -4.39 -2.20
N THR A 101 -11.35 -4.87 -3.34
CA THR A 101 -12.01 -5.89 -4.17
C THR A 101 -11.65 -7.32 -3.78
N LEU A 102 -10.82 -7.53 -2.74
CA LEU A 102 -10.40 -8.84 -2.25
C LEU A 102 -10.92 -9.07 -0.82
N PRO A 103 -12.22 -9.34 -0.62
CA PRO A 103 -12.82 -9.46 0.71
C PRO A 103 -12.18 -10.56 1.56
N LYS A 104 -11.74 -11.67 0.93
CA LYS A 104 -11.02 -12.75 1.62
C LYS A 104 -9.70 -12.29 2.24
N THR A 105 -9.00 -11.35 1.61
CA THR A 105 -7.77 -10.77 2.17
C THR A 105 -8.09 -9.93 3.41
N LEU A 106 -9.15 -9.10 3.36
CA LEU A 106 -9.57 -8.31 4.52
C LEU A 106 -10.05 -9.19 5.67
N GLU A 107 -10.80 -10.25 5.39
CA GLU A 107 -11.21 -11.27 6.36
C GLU A 107 -9.99 -11.96 6.99
N HIS A 108 -8.97 -12.26 6.19
CA HIS A 108 -7.72 -12.85 6.67
C HIS A 108 -6.97 -11.90 7.60
N ILE A 109 -6.84 -10.62 7.26
CA ILE A 109 -6.24 -9.61 8.14
C ILE A 109 -6.99 -9.54 9.48
N GLN A 110 -8.33 -9.53 9.44
CA GLN A 110 -9.14 -9.56 10.66
C GLN A 110 -8.91 -10.83 11.50
N ARG A 111 -8.70 -11.98 10.84
CA ARG A 111 -8.35 -13.24 11.50
C ARG A 111 -6.97 -13.16 12.15
N CYS A 112 -5.97 -12.58 11.48
CA CYS A 112 -4.65 -12.33 12.05
C CYS A 112 -4.74 -11.42 13.30
N CYS A 113 -5.57 -10.36 13.26
CA CYS A 113 -5.82 -9.51 14.42
C CYS A 113 -6.37 -10.33 15.61
N ARG A 114 -7.46 -11.07 15.38
CA ARG A 114 -8.14 -11.85 16.41
C ARG A 114 -7.24 -12.92 17.04
N LEU A 115 -6.41 -13.59 16.23
CA LEU A 115 -5.46 -14.59 16.71
C LEU A 115 -4.39 -13.98 17.65
N ASN A 116 -4.15 -12.67 17.54
CA ASN A 116 -3.22 -11.91 18.35
C ASN A 116 -3.87 -11.12 19.50
N ASN A 117 -5.14 -11.43 19.82
CA ASN A 117 -5.95 -10.72 20.82
C ASN A 117 -6.18 -9.24 20.50
N LEU A 118 -6.17 -8.88 19.22
CA LEU A 118 -6.50 -7.56 18.71
C LEU A 118 -7.90 -7.61 18.10
N VAL A 119 -8.78 -6.70 18.53
CA VAL A 119 -10.19 -6.66 18.07
C VAL A 119 -10.35 -5.51 17.10
N PRO A 120 -10.38 -5.77 15.77
CA PRO A 120 -10.52 -4.72 14.79
C PRO A 120 -11.92 -4.12 14.80
N GLY A 121 -12.02 -2.80 14.68
CA GLY A 121 -13.32 -2.13 14.51
C GLY A 121 -13.23 -0.61 14.55
N PRO A 122 -14.24 0.12 14.04
CA PRO A 122 -14.21 1.58 13.97
C PRO A 122 -14.00 2.22 15.35
N GLY A 123 -13.06 3.16 15.44
CA GLY A 123 -12.72 3.87 16.68
C GLY A 123 -11.99 3.01 17.71
N LYS A 124 -11.45 1.85 17.31
CA LYS A 124 -10.56 1.02 18.13
C LYS A 124 -9.10 1.33 17.81
N ASP A 125 -8.20 0.79 18.64
CA ASP A 125 -6.75 0.91 18.43
C ASP A 125 -6.27 0.17 17.17
N ILE A 126 -7.11 -0.68 16.59
CA ILE A 126 -6.84 -1.35 15.32
C ILE A 126 -8.08 -1.36 14.42
N GLU A 127 -7.88 -0.99 13.16
CA GLU A 127 -8.91 -0.97 12.14
C GLU A 127 -8.45 -1.77 10.91
N VAL A 128 -9.41 -2.30 10.15
CA VAL A 128 -9.15 -2.99 8.88
C VAL A 128 -10.04 -2.37 7.82
N ILE A 129 -9.44 -1.76 6.80
CA ILE A 129 -10.15 -1.07 5.71
C ILE A 129 -9.76 -1.62 4.35
N GLY A 130 -10.63 -1.41 3.36
CA GLY A 130 -10.30 -1.67 1.96
C GLY A 130 -9.64 -0.44 1.34
N LEU A 131 -8.35 -0.55 1.00
CA LEU A 131 -7.58 0.45 0.29
C LEU A 131 -6.97 -0.17 -0.96
N THR A 132 -7.52 0.16 -2.13
CA THR A 132 -6.91 -0.16 -3.42
C THR A 132 -6.02 0.99 -3.86
N TRP A 133 -4.74 0.71 -4.10
CA TRP A 133 -3.77 1.72 -4.55
C TRP A 133 -4.25 2.45 -5.81
N GLY A 134 -4.06 3.77 -5.86
CA GLY A 134 -4.50 4.63 -6.95
C GLY A 134 -6.01 4.92 -6.95
N LEU A 135 -6.77 4.41 -5.96
CA LEU A 135 -8.20 4.72 -5.75
C LEU A 135 -8.38 5.43 -4.40
N PHE A 136 -8.97 6.64 -4.42
CA PHE A 136 -9.21 7.45 -3.22
C PHE A 136 -10.66 7.37 -2.78
N LEU A 137 -11.07 6.17 -2.36
CA LEU A 137 -12.44 5.93 -1.86
C LEU A 137 -12.66 6.60 -0.49
N ASP A 138 -13.93 6.72 -0.08
CA ASP A 138 -14.34 7.35 1.18
C ASP A 138 -13.52 6.91 2.40
N GLN A 139 -13.14 5.63 2.48
CA GLN A 139 -12.33 5.10 3.59
C GLN A 139 -10.93 5.73 3.67
N VAL A 140 -10.31 6.03 2.53
CA VAL A 140 -9.01 6.71 2.46
C VAL A 140 -9.17 8.20 2.79
N LEU A 141 -10.25 8.82 2.30
CA LEU A 141 -10.56 10.23 2.55
C LEU A 141 -10.92 10.51 4.02
N GLN A 142 -11.40 9.49 4.74
CA GLN A 142 -11.75 9.56 6.16
C GLN A 142 -10.59 9.17 7.09
N LEU A 143 -9.42 8.81 6.54
CA LEU A 143 -8.23 8.60 7.36
C LEU A 143 -7.94 9.89 8.15
N GLY A 144 -7.87 9.74 9.47
CA GLY A 144 -7.41 10.82 10.33
C GLY A 144 -5.92 11.11 10.15
N PRO A 145 -5.35 12.00 10.98
CA PRO A 145 -3.92 12.29 10.97
C PRO A 145 -3.10 11.00 11.12
N LEU A 146 -1.98 10.92 10.40
CA LEU A 146 -1.05 9.80 10.43
C LEU A 146 0.35 10.30 10.78
N ASP A 147 1.08 9.48 11.53
CA ASP A 147 2.50 9.67 11.81
C ASP A 147 3.38 8.83 10.88
N LEU A 148 2.88 7.66 10.44
CA LEU A 148 3.66 6.69 9.70
C LEU A 148 2.76 5.92 8.71
N ILE A 149 3.32 5.65 7.54
CA ILE A 149 2.79 4.69 6.59
C ILE A 149 3.77 3.52 6.54
N LEU A 150 3.28 2.29 6.54
CA LEU A 150 4.04 1.06 6.44
C LEU A 150 3.66 0.32 5.15
N GLY A 151 4.63 -0.40 4.57
CA GLY A 151 4.36 -1.33 3.48
C GLY A 151 5.48 -2.36 3.38
N SER A 152 5.17 -3.63 3.58
CA SER A 152 6.15 -4.70 3.36
C SER A 152 6.00 -5.29 1.97
N ASP A 153 7.03 -5.15 1.15
CA ASP A 153 7.13 -5.74 -0.19
C ASP A 153 6.06 -5.31 -1.20
N VAL A 154 5.53 -4.11 -1.04
CA VAL A 154 4.44 -3.61 -1.89
C VAL A 154 4.88 -3.37 -3.35
N PHE A 155 6.17 -3.11 -3.58
CA PHE A 155 6.76 -2.92 -4.90
C PHE A 155 7.16 -4.26 -5.56
N TYR A 156 6.20 -5.17 -5.74
CA TYR A 156 6.45 -6.50 -6.32
C TYR A 156 6.17 -6.61 -7.83
N ASP A 157 5.40 -5.67 -8.39
CA ASP A 157 5.02 -5.62 -9.82
C ASP A 157 5.09 -4.16 -10.33
N PRO A 158 5.90 -3.86 -11.36
CA PRO A 158 6.05 -2.50 -11.90
C PRO A 158 4.73 -1.84 -12.32
N SER A 159 3.71 -2.62 -12.70
CA SER A 159 2.41 -2.09 -13.10
C SER A 159 1.67 -1.36 -11.98
N VAL A 160 2.00 -1.63 -10.71
CA VAL A 160 1.38 -1.00 -9.54
C VAL A 160 2.25 0.04 -8.85
N PHE A 161 3.50 0.25 -9.30
CA PHE A 161 4.44 1.16 -8.62
C PHE A 161 3.94 2.60 -8.56
N GLU A 162 3.37 3.08 -9.67
CA GLU A 162 2.82 4.43 -9.71
C GLU A 162 1.58 4.56 -8.82
N ASP A 163 0.69 3.55 -8.84
CA ASP A 163 -0.51 3.51 -7.99
C ASP A 163 -0.16 3.55 -6.50
N ILE A 164 0.91 2.86 -6.10
CA ILE A 164 1.44 2.92 -4.71
C ILE A 164 1.94 4.34 -4.40
N LEU A 165 2.78 4.90 -5.27
CA LEU A 165 3.42 6.20 -5.00
C LEU A 165 2.43 7.36 -5.04
N VAL A 166 1.43 7.34 -5.92
CA VAL A 166 0.36 8.35 -5.91
C VAL A 166 -0.49 8.26 -4.64
N THR A 167 -0.76 7.04 -4.15
CA THR A 167 -1.48 6.82 -2.89
C THR A 167 -0.68 7.39 -1.71
N VAL A 168 0.60 7.05 -1.64
CA VAL A 168 1.50 7.52 -0.59
C VAL A 168 1.65 9.04 -0.64
N SER A 169 1.88 9.61 -1.83
CA SER A 169 2.00 11.05 -2.04
C SER A 169 0.75 11.81 -1.55
N PHE A 170 -0.43 11.34 -1.94
CA PHE A 170 -1.71 11.91 -1.48
C PHE A 170 -1.84 11.91 0.05
N ILE A 171 -1.51 10.78 0.70
CA ILE A 171 -1.60 10.68 2.16
C ILE A 171 -0.56 11.58 2.85
N LEU A 172 0.66 11.66 2.31
CA LEU A 172 1.72 12.50 2.85
C LEU A 172 1.47 13.99 2.64
N GLU A 173 0.76 14.39 1.59
CA GLU A 173 0.33 15.79 1.38
C GLU A 173 -0.59 16.28 2.51
N ALA A 174 -1.52 15.42 2.95
CA ALA A 174 -2.35 15.69 4.12
C ALA A 174 -1.61 15.55 5.46
N ASN A 175 -0.45 14.88 5.47
CA ASN A 175 0.33 14.55 6.67
C ASN A 175 1.83 14.87 6.45
N PRO A 176 2.23 16.15 6.36
CA PRO A 176 3.60 16.53 5.96
C PRO A 176 4.69 16.12 6.95
N GLY A 177 4.32 15.80 8.20
CA GLY A 177 5.25 15.25 9.21
C GLY A 177 5.38 13.72 9.18
N ALA A 178 4.53 13.03 8.41
CA ALA A 178 4.56 11.58 8.29
C ALA A 178 5.64 11.11 7.31
N LYS A 179 5.94 9.83 7.38
CA LYS A 179 6.88 9.15 6.49
C LYS A 179 6.30 7.82 6.04
N PHE A 180 6.71 7.37 4.86
CA PHE A 180 6.44 6.01 4.40
C PHE A 180 7.70 5.16 4.59
N ILE A 181 7.61 4.15 5.46
CA ILE A 181 8.68 3.19 5.68
C ILE A 181 8.26 1.87 5.05
N CYS A 182 9.04 1.40 4.08
CA CYS A 182 8.74 0.16 3.38
C CYS A 182 9.95 -0.72 3.18
N THR A 183 9.72 -2.02 3.13
CA THR A 183 10.72 -2.99 2.67
C THR A 183 10.45 -3.35 1.21
N TYR A 184 11.52 -3.52 0.44
CA TYR A 184 11.49 -3.93 -0.96
C TYR A 184 12.42 -5.13 -1.16
N GLN A 185 11.89 -6.26 -1.64
CA GLN A 185 12.72 -7.35 -2.10
C GLN A 185 13.15 -7.10 -3.55
N GLU A 186 14.46 -7.11 -3.80
CA GLU A 186 15.02 -6.98 -5.14
C GLU A 186 14.64 -8.20 -5.99
N ARG A 187 13.89 -7.95 -7.07
CA ARG A 187 13.44 -8.97 -8.04
C ARG A 187 14.08 -8.78 -9.42
N SER A 188 14.42 -7.54 -9.75
CA SER A 188 15.09 -7.16 -10.98
C SER A 188 15.88 -5.88 -10.73
N ALA A 189 17.12 -5.85 -11.20
CA ALA A 189 17.96 -4.65 -11.18
C ALA A 189 17.46 -3.54 -12.13
N ASP A 190 16.60 -3.89 -13.10
CA ASP A 190 16.04 -2.93 -14.06
C ASP A 190 14.84 -2.16 -13.48
N TRP A 191 14.30 -2.59 -12.35
CA TRP A 191 13.15 -1.95 -11.73
C TRP A 191 13.59 -0.76 -10.89
N CYS A 192 13.12 0.44 -11.24
CA CYS A 192 13.50 1.68 -10.58
C CYS A 192 12.28 2.59 -10.36
N ILE A 193 12.16 3.14 -9.14
CA ILE A 193 11.09 4.07 -8.75
C ILE A 193 11.53 5.54 -8.77
N GLU A 194 12.78 5.87 -9.08
CA GLU A 194 13.31 7.25 -9.00
C GLU A 194 12.51 8.25 -9.84
N ASN A 195 12.14 7.87 -11.06
CA ASN A 195 11.35 8.76 -11.93
C ASN A 195 9.95 9.00 -11.37
N LEU A 196 9.35 7.99 -10.73
CA LEU A 196 8.05 8.12 -10.08
C LEU A 196 8.15 8.95 -8.80
N LEU A 197 9.21 8.79 -8.00
CA LEU A 197 9.48 9.63 -6.83
C LEU A 197 9.58 11.12 -7.23
N LYS A 198 10.35 11.43 -8.28
CA LYS A 198 10.43 12.80 -8.82
C LYS A 198 9.08 13.31 -9.31
N LYS A 199 8.31 12.46 -10.01
CA LYS A 199 6.97 12.81 -10.52
C LYS A 199 6.02 13.22 -9.40
N TRP A 200 6.10 12.55 -8.25
CA TRP A 200 5.20 12.76 -7.11
C TRP A 200 5.79 13.63 -5.99
N ASP A 201 6.87 14.36 -6.28
CA ASP A 201 7.60 15.24 -5.35
C ASP A 201 7.99 14.54 -4.03
N LEU A 202 8.45 13.29 -4.15
CA LEU A 202 8.92 12.46 -3.06
C LEU A 202 10.43 12.26 -3.14
N VAL A 203 11.05 12.10 -1.98
CA VAL A 203 12.45 11.67 -1.85
C VAL A 203 12.51 10.34 -1.12
N CYS A 204 13.47 9.49 -1.51
CA CYS A 204 13.69 8.19 -0.93
C CYS A 204 15.13 8.07 -0.41
N SER A 205 15.30 7.47 0.76
CA SER A 205 16.60 7.12 1.32
C SER A 205 16.60 5.67 1.80
N VAL A 206 17.71 4.96 1.58
CA VAL A 206 17.89 3.60 2.11
C VAL A 206 18.32 3.68 3.58
N ILE A 207 17.68 2.89 4.43
CA ILE A 207 18.04 2.72 5.84
C ILE A 207 18.95 1.49 5.95
N SER A 208 20.17 1.65 6.49
CA SER A 208 21.07 0.52 6.73
C SER A 208 20.48 -0.44 7.77
N LEU A 209 20.55 -1.74 7.45
CA LEU A 209 20.15 -2.83 8.34
C LEU A 209 21.29 -3.29 9.26
N ASP A 210 22.52 -2.80 9.07
CA ASP A 210 23.69 -3.26 9.83
C ASP A 210 23.52 -2.93 11.33
N ASN A 211 22.96 -1.75 11.62
CA ASN A 211 22.65 -1.32 12.98
C ASN A 211 21.57 -2.20 13.66
N LEU A 212 20.79 -2.97 12.89
CA LEU A 212 19.78 -3.90 13.44
C LEU A 212 20.44 -5.15 14.03
N SER A 213 21.60 -5.56 13.49
CA SER A 213 22.31 -6.78 13.90
C SER A 213 22.96 -6.62 15.28
N GLU A 214 23.57 -5.45 15.53
CA GLU A 214 24.37 -5.18 16.73
C GLU A 214 23.51 -5.14 18.01
N ASP A 215 22.34 -4.52 17.96
CA ASP A 215 21.49 -4.30 19.14
C ASP A 215 20.62 -5.53 19.51
N LEU A 216 20.31 -6.40 18.55
CA LEU A 216 19.41 -7.55 18.73
C LEU A 216 20.10 -8.91 18.72
N GLY A 217 21.29 -8.98 18.15
CA GLY A 217 21.93 -10.24 17.78
C GLY A 217 21.06 -11.13 16.88
N VAL A 218 20.15 -10.53 16.11
CA VAL A 218 19.44 -11.20 15.03
C VAL A 218 20.15 -10.80 13.76
N ASP A 219 20.80 -11.77 13.11
CA ASP A 219 21.47 -11.54 11.84
C ASP A 219 20.39 -11.21 10.78
N PRO A 220 20.41 -10.00 10.17
CA PRO A 220 19.51 -9.67 9.07
C PRO A 220 19.54 -10.71 7.96
N GLN A 221 20.68 -11.38 7.73
CA GLN A 221 20.82 -12.44 6.75
C GLN A 221 19.99 -13.69 7.12
N GLU A 222 19.80 -14.00 8.42
CA GLU A 222 18.89 -15.07 8.86
C GLU A 222 17.43 -14.73 8.56
N LEU A 223 17.05 -13.45 8.60
CA LEU A 223 15.69 -12.98 8.32
C LEU A 223 15.38 -12.97 6.82
N MET A 224 16.36 -12.52 6.03
CA MET A 224 16.22 -12.38 4.58
C MET A 224 16.47 -13.71 3.84
N GLY A 225 17.19 -14.65 4.44
CA GLY A 225 17.60 -15.89 3.78
C GLY A 225 18.44 -15.59 2.53
N ASN A 226 18.03 -16.14 1.38
CA ASN A 226 18.70 -15.91 0.10
C ASN A 226 18.17 -14.69 -0.66
N HIS A 227 17.31 -13.87 -0.02
CA HIS A 227 16.70 -12.70 -0.65
C HIS A 227 17.48 -11.43 -0.31
N THR A 228 17.57 -10.51 -1.27
CA THR A 228 18.05 -9.16 -1.01
C THR A 228 16.85 -8.28 -0.67
N VAL A 229 16.79 -7.78 0.57
CA VAL A 229 15.72 -6.88 1.03
C VAL A 229 16.31 -5.53 1.42
N HIS A 230 15.76 -4.46 0.85
CA HIS A 230 16.10 -3.08 1.18
C HIS A 230 15.04 -2.48 2.09
N LEU A 231 15.46 -1.70 3.08
CA LEU A 231 14.57 -0.87 3.89
C LEU A 231 14.65 0.58 3.40
N LEU A 232 13.51 1.17 3.08
CA LEU A 232 13.40 2.48 2.45
C LEU A 232 12.58 3.43 3.34
N GLU A 233 13.03 4.67 3.44
CA GLU A 233 12.24 5.81 3.93
C GLU A 233 11.89 6.71 2.76
N ILE A 234 10.59 6.93 2.54
CA ILE A 234 10.04 7.83 1.53
C ILE A 234 9.28 8.96 2.25
N LYS A 235 9.52 10.21 1.84
CA LYS A 235 8.90 11.39 2.44
C LYS A 235 8.71 12.50 1.41
N PRO A 236 7.90 13.54 1.69
CA PRO A 236 7.81 14.70 0.83
C PRO A 236 9.18 15.34 0.61
N ASN A 237 9.43 15.79 -0.61
CA ASN A 237 10.51 16.72 -0.88
C ASN A 237 10.19 18.02 -0.10
N GLY A 238 11.14 18.53 0.69
CA GLY A 238 10.91 19.64 1.63
C GLY A 238 10.36 20.91 0.96
N PRO A 239 10.04 21.97 1.74
CA PRO A 239 9.49 23.20 1.17
C PRO A 239 10.44 23.77 0.11
N LYS A 240 9.92 24.00 -1.10
CA LYS A 240 10.68 24.59 -2.20
C LYS A 240 11.25 25.95 -1.76
N PRO A 241 12.52 26.27 -2.09
CA PRO A 241 13.02 27.62 -1.95
C PRO A 241 12.07 28.59 -2.66
N ILE A 242 11.69 29.66 -1.98
CA ILE A 242 10.83 30.70 -2.56
C ILE A 242 11.71 31.50 -3.52
N ASP A 243 11.63 31.21 -4.82
CA ASP A 243 12.24 32.06 -5.85
C ASP A 243 11.54 33.41 -5.84
N THR A 244 12.28 34.43 -5.42
CA THR A 244 11.77 35.80 -5.27
C THR A 244 11.87 36.51 -6.63
N ALA A 245 10.89 36.31 -7.51
CA ALA A 245 10.65 37.21 -8.65
C ALA A 245 9.20 37.13 -9.19
N MET A 246 8.46 38.21 -8.91
CA MET A 246 7.27 38.73 -9.59
C MET A 246 5.95 37.92 -9.61
N SER A 247 5.08 38.37 -8.70
CA SER A 247 3.74 38.89 -8.97
C SER A 247 2.62 37.90 -9.34
N SER A 248 1.72 37.76 -8.36
CA SER A 248 0.30 37.41 -8.47
C SER A 248 -0.05 36.11 -9.19
N THR A 249 -0.37 35.05 -8.42
CA THR A 249 -1.66 34.32 -8.46
C THR A 249 -1.65 33.22 -7.38
N THR A 250 -1.95 33.58 -6.12
CA THR A 250 -2.07 32.66 -4.97
C THR A 250 -3.42 31.92 -4.89
N ALA A 251 -4.05 31.60 -6.03
CA ALA A 251 -5.37 30.92 -6.05
C ALA A 251 -5.42 29.62 -6.87
N ALA A 252 -4.35 29.23 -7.58
CA ALA A 252 -4.41 28.14 -8.55
C ALA A 252 -4.29 26.72 -7.95
N ALA A 253 -3.56 26.54 -6.85
CA ALA A 253 -3.32 25.20 -6.28
C ALA A 253 -4.57 24.57 -5.64
N SER A 254 -5.50 25.38 -5.13
CA SER A 254 -6.79 24.90 -4.59
C SER A 254 -7.81 24.45 -5.67
N THR A 255 -7.44 24.59 -6.95
CA THR A 255 -8.30 24.26 -8.10
C THR A 255 -7.91 22.91 -8.74
N ILE A 256 -6.66 22.47 -8.63
CA ILE A 256 -6.20 21.23 -9.31
C ILE A 256 -6.75 19.97 -8.64
N ALA A 257 -6.92 19.97 -7.31
CA ALA A 257 -7.56 18.88 -6.56
C ALA A 257 -9.08 18.72 -6.83
N ARG A 258 -9.73 19.67 -7.55
CA ARG A 258 -11.13 19.56 -7.97
C ARG A 258 -11.32 19.15 -9.44
N GLY A 259 -10.23 18.82 -10.16
CA GLY A 259 -10.25 18.75 -11.62
C GLY A 259 -10.06 17.38 -12.27
N VAL A 260 -9.43 16.40 -11.60
CA VAL A 260 -9.11 15.10 -12.20
C VAL A 260 -10.35 14.21 -12.18
N GLN A 261 -11.16 14.28 -13.24
CA GLN A 261 -12.39 13.51 -13.33
C GLN A 261 -12.13 12.13 -13.95
N LYS A 262 -12.30 11.10 -13.11
CA LYS A 262 -12.22 9.71 -13.49
C LYS A 262 -13.59 9.21 -13.96
N LEU A 263 -13.61 8.54 -15.10
CA LEU A 263 -14.79 7.97 -15.72
C LEU A 263 -14.72 6.45 -15.58
N PHE A 264 -15.72 5.87 -14.91
CA PHE A 264 -15.97 4.43 -14.98
C PHE A 264 -16.62 4.09 -16.31
N VAL A 265 -16.17 2.99 -16.92
CA VAL A 265 -16.69 2.46 -18.20
C VAL A 265 -17.08 1.00 -17.99
N GLY A 266 -18.37 0.74 -17.81
CA GLY A 266 -18.96 -0.59 -17.65
C GLY A 266 -19.56 -1.14 -18.94
N ASN A 267 -20.02 -2.39 -18.88
CA ASN A 267 -20.53 -3.18 -20.02
C ASN A 267 -19.56 -3.24 -21.21
N LEU A 268 -18.27 -3.21 -20.91
CA LEU A 268 -17.21 -3.28 -21.90
C LEU A 268 -17.15 -4.70 -22.49
N PRO A 269 -17.09 -4.87 -23.83
CA PRO A 269 -16.82 -6.18 -24.43
C PRO A 269 -15.50 -6.75 -23.90
N TRP A 270 -15.47 -8.05 -23.61
CA TRP A 270 -14.29 -8.69 -23.01
C TRP A 270 -13.05 -8.71 -23.92
N THR A 271 -13.27 -8.55 -25.22
CA THR A 271 -12.28 -8.41 -26.29
C THR A 271 -11.54 -7.08 -26.24
N VAL A 272 -12.10 -6.06 -25.58
CA VAL A 272 -11.58 -4.70 -25.63
C VAL A 272 -10.44 -4.52 -24.65
N SER A 273 -9.31 -4.13 -25.20
CA SER A 273 -8.08 -3.86 -24.47
C SER A 273 -8.02 -2.44 -23.89
N THR A 274 -7.13 -2.23 -22.92
CA THR A 274 -6.78 -0.89 -22.43
C THR A 274 -6.42 0.08 -23.56
N LYS A 275 -5.74 -0.40 -24.61
CA LYS A 275 -5.34 0.40 -25.77
C LYS A 275 -6.55 0.84 -26.61
N GLU A 276 -7.49 -0.06 -26.86
CA GLU A 276 -8.71 0.24 -27.62
C GLU A 276 -9.64 1.15 -26.84
N LEU A 277 -9.77 0.93 -25.52
CA LEU A 277 -10.49 1.81 -24.62
C LEU A 277 -9.90 3.23 -24.64
N LYS A 278 -8.57 3.37 -24.54
CA LYS A 278 -7.87 4.66 -24.65
C LYS A 278 -8.13 5.32 -26.01
N SER A 279 -7.97 4.57 -27.09
CA SER A 279 -8.15 5.06 -28.45
C SER A 279 -9.56 5.62 -28.64
N TYR A 280 -10.57 4.88 -28.15
CA TYR A 280 -11.96 5.30 -28.24
C TYR A 280 -12.23 6.60 -27.47
N PHE A 281 -11.77 6.73 -26.23
CA PHE A 281 -12.07 7.93 -25.43
C PHE A 281 -11.20 9.14 -25.76
N SER A 282 -10.08 8.95 -26.46
CA SER A 282 -9.20 10.06 -26.92
C SER A 282 -9.92 11.08 -27.81
N LYS A 283 -11.03 10.71 -28.44
CA LYS A 283 -11.86 11.64 -29.24
C LYS A 283 -12.53 12.76 -28.43
N TYR A 284 -12.66 12.57 -27.11
CA TYR A 284 -13.33 13.54 -26.24
C TYR A 284 -12.33 14.49 -25.55
N GLY A 285 -11.05 14.09 -25.46
CA GLY A 285 -9.98 14.86 -24.88
C GLY A 285 -8.72 14.02 -24.66
N HIS A 286 -7.62 14.67 -24.28
CA HIS A 286 -6.38 13.96 -23.98
C HIS A 286 -6.57 13.05 -22.75
N ILE A 287 -6.17 11.78 -22.89
CA ILE A 287 -6.28 10.76 -21.84
C ILE A 287 -5.01 10.75 -20.99
N HIS A 288 -5.15 11.09 -19.71
CA HIS A 288 -4.10 10.95 -18.71
C HIS A 288 -3.81 9.47 -18.43
N SER A 289 -4.84 8.67 -18.16
CA SER A 289 -4.72 7.22 -17.97
C SER A 289 -5.95 6.45 -18.42
N SER A 290 -5.76 5.18 -18.75
CA SER A 290 -6.80 4.24 -19.16
C SER A 290 -6.46 2.88 -18.60
N ASN A 291 -7.44 2.13 -18.09
CA ASN A 291 -7.20 0.77 -17.59
C ASN A 291 -8.44 -0.12 -17.77
N VAL A 292 -8.32 -1.26 -18.43
CA VAL A 292 -9.33 -2.33 -18.42
C VAL A 292 -8.98 -3.30 -17.31
N ILE A 293 -9.97 -3.69 -16.50
CA ILE A 293 -9.73 -4.59 -15.39
C ILE A 293 -9.85 -6.04 -15.86
N TYR A 294 -8.80 -6.81 -15.62
CA TYR A 294 -8.75 -8.24 -15.92
C TYR A 294 -8.82 -9.07 -14.64
N ASP A 295 -9.44 -10.23 -14.73
CA ASP A 295 -9.37 -11.27 -13.71
C ASP A 295 -7.94 -11.83 -13.69
N LYS A 296 -7.27 -11.70 -12.54
CA LYS A 296 -5.84 -12.05 -12.40
C LYS A 296 -5.56 -13.55 -12.55
N SER A 297 -6.56 -14.41 -12.35
CA SER A 297 -6.40 -15.86 -12.42
C SER A 297 -6.62 -16.42 -13.83
N THR A 298 -7.52 -15.80 -14.58
CA THR A 298 -7.92 -16.27 -15.91
C THR A 298 -7.37 -15.40 -17.05
N GLY A 299 -6.91 -14.18 -16.74
CA GLY A 299 -6.51 -13.18 -17.74
C GLY A 299 -7.67 -12.58 -18.53
N ILE A 300 -8.91 -12.93 -18.18
CA ILE A 300 -10.11 -12.51 -18.90
C ILE A 300 -10.56 -11.14 -18.40
N SER A 301 -10.97 -10.25 -19.31
CA SER A 301 -11.53 -8.95 -18.95
C SER A 301 -12.77 -9.11 -18.08
N ARG A 302 -12.87 -8.32 -17.00
CA ARG A 302 -14.06 -8.25 -16.15
C ARG A 302 -15.20 -7.44 -16.77
N GLY A 303 -15.02 -6.94 -18.00
CA GLY A 303 -16.03 -6.18 -18.73
C GLY A 303 -16.20 -4.75 -18.25
N TYR A 304 -15.17 -4.18 -17.62
CA TYR A 304 -15.17 -2.76 -17.25
C TYR A 304 -13.75 -2.19 -17.21
N GLY A 305 -13.66 -0.86 -17.22
CA GLY A 305 -12.42 -0.13 -17.12
C GLY A 305 -12.61 1.31 -16.65
N PHE A 306 -11.52 2.07 -16.64
CA PHE A 306 -11.50 3.46 -16.21
C PHE A 306 -10.76 4.33 -17.21
N ILE A 307 -11.22 5.57 -17.35
CA ILE A 307 -10.57 6.63 -18.13
C ILE A 307 -10.37 7.84 -17.22
N VAL A 308 -9.17 8.41 -17.23
CA VAL A 308 -8.89 9.70 -16.61
C VAL A 308 -8.51 10.69 -17.72
N PHE A 309 -9.26 11.77 -17.84
CA PHE A 309 -8.92 12.84 -18.77
C PHE A 309 -7.92 13.81 -18.14
N SER A 310 -7.02 14.36 -18.96
CA SER A 310 -6.09 15.40 -18.51
C SER A 310 -6.79 16.74 -18.25
N THR A 311 -8.02 16.92 -18.73
CA THR A 311 -8.80 18.15 -18.57
C THR A 311 -10.25 17.85 -18.20
N ARG A 312 -10.90 18.78 -17.49
CA ARG A 312 -12.34 18.71 -17.18
C ARG A 312 -13.21 18.69 -18.43
N ASP A 313 -12.79 19.40 -19.47
CA ASP A 313 -13.52 19.44 -20.74
C ASP A 313 -13.55 18.05 -21.39
N GLY A 314 -12.46 17.28 -21.30
CA GLY A 314 -12.42 15.91 -21.80
C GLY A 314 -13.47 15.00 -21.15
N PHE A 315 -13.58 15.09 -19.82
CA PHE A 315 -14.59 14.35 -19.07
C PHE A 315 -16.02 14.82 -19.36
N THR A 316 -16.23 16.14 -19.44
CA THR A 316 -17.54 16.74 -19.71
C THR A 316 -18.01 16.37 -21.12
N ASN A 317 -17.11 16.39 -22.11
CA ASN A 317 -17.41 15.96 -23.48
C ASN A 317 -17.78 14.48 -23.54
N ALA A 318 -17.08 13.63 -22.80
CA ALA A 318 -17.39 12.20 -22.74
C ALA A 318 -18.72 11.92 -22.02
N THR A 319 -19.06 12.65 -20.96
CA THR A 319 -20.31 12.41 -20.19
C THR A 319 -21.54 13.08 -20.78
N ASN A 320 -21.38 14.17 -21.54
CA ASN A 320 -22.48 14.81 -22.27
C ASN A 320 -23.00 13.95 -23.43
N ASN A 321 -22.14 13.11 -24.01
CA ASN A 321 -22.59 12.12 -24.97
C ASN A 321 -23.23 10.94 -24.23
N ARG A 322 -24.56 10.84 -24.29
CA ARG A 322 -25.31 9.81 -23.57
C ARG A 322 -25.22 8.41 -24.18
N LEU A 323 -24.63 8.27 -25.38
CA LEU A 323 -24.57 6.98 -26.06
C LEU A 323 -23.15 6.69 -26.57
N HIS A 324 -22.47 5.80 -25.85
CA HIS A 324 -21.16 5.28 -26.25
C HIS A 324 -21.34 3.84 -26.71
N VAL A 325 -21.03 3.56 -27.97
CA VAL A 325 -21.06 2.20 -28.51
C VAL A 325 -19.65 1.75 -28.88
N LEU A 326 -19.27 0.55 -28.46
CA LEU A 326 -17.99 -0.09 -28.76
C LEU A 326 -18.22 -1.58 -29.02
N GLU A 327 -17.79 -2.06 -30.19
CA GLU A 327 -18.09 -3.41 -30.71
C GLU A 327 -19.58 -3.80 -30.63
N GLY A 328 -20.47 -2.85 -30.90
CA GLY A 328 -21.93 -3.08 -30.89
C GLY A 328 -22.56 -3.12 -29.49
N ARG A 329 -21.79 -2.95 -28.41
CA ARG A 329 -22.31 -2.80 -27.04
C ARG A 329 -22.39 -1.34 -26.62
N VAL A 330 -23.49 -0.98 -25.96
CA VAL A 330 -23.65 0.31 -25.30
C VAL A 330 -22.89 0.27 -23.98
N LEU A 331 -21.97 1.22 -23.78
CA LEU A 331 -21.14 1.32 -22.58
C LEU A 331 -21.89 2.07 -21.47
N ASP A 332 -21.70 1.63 -20.23
CA ASP A 332 -22.25 2.28 -19.05
C ASP A 332 -21.23 3.26 -18.47
N LEU A 333 -21.52 4.56 -18.55
CA LEU A 333 -20.64 5.60 -18.06
C LEU A 333 -21.11 6.14 -16.71
N GLN A 334 -20.20 6.18 -15.74
CA GLN A 334 -20.47 6.79 -14.45
C GLN A 334 -19.28 7.66 -14.04
N ALA A 335 -19.58 8.84 -13.49
CA ALA A 335 -18.56 9.61 -12.78
C ALA A 335 -18.06 8.71 -11.64
N ALA A 336 -16.79 8.33 -11.68
CA ALA A 336 -16.18 7.70 -10.52
C ALA A 336 -15.86 8.85 -9.57
N SER A 337 -16.48 8.85 -8.38
CA SER A 337 -16.16 9.79 -7.31
C SER A 337 -14.66 9.71 -7.05
N SER A 338 -14.04 10.89 -7.10
CA SER A 338 -12.60 11.14 -6.94
C SER A 338 -12.08 10.57 -5.65
#